data_AF-A0A665UK47-F1
#
_entry.id   AF-A0A665UK47-F1
#
_cell.length_a   1.000
_cell.length_b   1.000
_cell.length_c   1.000
_cell.angle_alpha   90.00
_cell.angle_beta   90.00
_cell.angle_gamma   90.00
#
_symmetry.space_group_name_H-M   'P 1'
#
loop_
_entity.id
_entity.type
_entity.pdbx_description
1 polymer ?
#
loop_
_entity_poly.entity_id
_entity_poly.type
_entity_poly.pdbx_seq_one_letter_code
_entity_poly.pdbx_strand_id
1 'polypeptide(L)'
;EEEEGEGEEKEGEDPEIAEMPVQIPDDSDFSSFKDQCLSPDGWTSRYSKGGVTVWTRDQENQTVQKLKMRIVCKDVAAETLYDVLHDTSYRRKWDTNMIETYDIGRLTVNADVGYYSWKCPSPLKNRDFVTMRSWLPLGNDFLIINSSVKHPALCQSGWSTGSLSL
;
A
#
# COMPACT_ATOMS: atom_id res chain seq x y z
N GLU A 1 27.72 56.26 10.89
CA GLU A 1 26.83 55.46 11.75
C GLU A 1 25.93 54.70 10.80
N GLU A 2 26.24 53.41 10.63
CA GLU A 2 25.47 52.46 9.83
C GLU A 2 24.27 52.03 10.69
N GLU A 3 23.05 52.24 10.21
CA GLU A 3 21.86 51.61 10.79
C GLU A 3 21.63 50.28 10.06
N GLU A 4 21.76 49.19 10.83
CA GLU A 4 21.49 47.82 10.43
C GLU A 4 20.00 47.66 10.12
N GLY A 5 19.67 47.22 8.90
CA GLY A 5 18.32 46.82 8.53
C GLY A 5 18.03 45.42 9.06
N GLU A 6 17.10 45.32 10.00
CA GLU A 6 16.50 44.05 10.42
C GLU A 6 15.71 43.44 9.26
N GLY A 7 16.21 42.35 8.70
CA GLY A 7 15.46 41.52 7.76
C GLY A 7 14.49 40.63 8.53
N GLU A 8 13.19 40.87 8.38
CA GLU A 8 12.16 39.89 8.77
C GLU A 8 12.32 38.63 7.91
N GLU A 9 12.84 37.56 8.52
CA GLU A 9 12.72 36.21 7.97
C GLU A 9 11.23 35.84 7.93
N LYS A 10 10.68 35.79 6.71
CA LYS A 10 9.38 35.17 6.50
C LYS A 10 9.54 33.67 6.73
N GLU A 11 8.98 33.18 7.84
CA GLU A 11 8.72 31.76 8.06
C GLU A 11 8.01 31.22 6.81
N GLY A 12 8.68 30.33 6.09
CA GLY A 12 8.09 29.64 4.96
C GLY A 12 6.97 28.74 5.46
N GLU A 13 5.74 29.04 5.06
CA GLU A 13 4.62 28.10 5.19
C GLU A 13 5.02 26.80 4.49
N ASP A 14 5.16 25.74 5.28
CA ASP A 14 5.33 24.36 4.83
C ASP A 14 4.15 24.04 3.91
N PRO A 15 4.36 23.59 2.65
CA PRO A 15 3.25 23.34 1.73
C PRO A 15 2.32 22.29 2.35
N GLU A 16 1.13 22.74 2.73
CA GLU A 16 0.02 21.91 3.14
C GLU A 16 -0.16 20.82 2.07
N ILE A 17 0.21 19.57 2.39
CA ILE A 17 -0.07 18.42 1.55
C ILE A 17 -1.58 18.34 1.49
N ALA A 18 -2.16 18.91 0.42
CA ALA A 18 -3.59 18.91 0.21
C ALA A 18 -4.12 17.49 0.39
N GLU A 19 -4.94 17.28 1.42
CA GLU A 19 -5.50 15.97 1.70
C GLU A 19 -6.43 15.59 0.53
N MET A 20 -5.94 14.72 -0.35
CA MET A 20 -6.76 14.19 -1.42
C MET A 20 -7.88 13.35 -0.81
N PRO A 21 -9.15 13.61 -1.17
CA PRO A 21 -10.26 12.84 -0.64
C PRO A 21 -10.11 11.37 -1.04
N VAL A 22 -10.39 10.45 -0.12
CA VAL A 22 -10.36 9.01 -0.40
C VAL A 22 -11.30 8.70 -1.57
N GLN A 23 -10.74 8.18 -2.67
CA GLN A 23 -11.50 7.73 -3.83
C GLN A 23 -11.55 6.20 -3.87
N ILE A 24 -12.70 5.66 -4.25
CA ILE A 24 -12.86 4.24 -4.52
C ILE A 24 -12.33 3.99 -5.95
N PRO A 25 -11.42 3.03 -6.16
CA PRO A 25 -10.84 2.74 -7.46
C PRO A 25 -11.91 2.46 -8.51
N ASP A 26 -11.78 3.10 -9.67
CA ASP A 26 -12.64 2.86 -10.82
C ASP A 26 -11.98 1.91 -11.84
N ASP A 27 -12.65 1.65 -12.96
CA ASP A 27 -12.15 0.76 -14.01
C ASP A 27 -10.79 1.22 -14.60
N SER A 28 -10.54 2.52 -14.64
CA SER A 28 -9.27 3.08 -15.12
C SER A 28 -8.14 2.79 -14.13
N ASP A 29 -8.41 2.89 -12.83
CA ASP A 29 -7.43 2.52 -11.79
C ASP A 29 -7.05 1.03 -11.88
N PHE A 30 -8.03 0.14 -12.07
CA PHE A 30 -7.77 -1.28 -12.25
C PHE A 30 -6.99 -1.58 -13.54
N SER A 31 -7.33 -0.93 -14.65
CA SER A 31 -6.58 -1.07 -15.90
C SER A 31 -5.13 -0.59 -15.74
N SER A 32 -4.94 0.59 -15.16
CA SER A 32 -3.62 1.17 -14.91
C SER A 32 -2.77 0.29 -13.98
N PHE A 33 -3.37 -0.27 -12.93
CA PHE A 33 -2.70 -1.19 -12.03
C PHE A 33 -2.25 -2.47 -12.75
N LYS A 34 -3.14 -3.07 -13.55
CA LYS A 34 -2.81 -4.24 -14.37
C LYS A 34 -1.64 -3.95 -15.31
N ASP A 35 -1.67 -2.80 -16.00
CA ASP A 35 -0.59 -2.38 -16.90
C ASP A 35 0.74 -2.19 -16.17
N GLN A 36 0.72 -1.61 -14.96
CA GLN A 36 1.92 -1.46 -14.12
C GLN A 36 2.50 -2.81 -13.68
N CYS A 37 1.66 -3.80 -13.36
CA CYS A 37 2.10 -5.15 -13.06
C CYS A 37 2.77 -5.82 -14.27
N LEU A 38 2.16 -5.70 -15.45
CA LEU A 38 2.60 -6.40 -16.67
C LEU A 38 3.74 -5.69 -17.42
N SER A 39 3.85 -4.36 -17.32
CA SER A 39 4.86 -3.60 -18.05
C SER A 39 6.28 -3.93 -17.58
N PRO A 40 7.22 -4.22 -18.50
CA PRO A 40 8.64 -4.37 -18.16
C PRO A 40 9.34 -3.01 -18.00
N ASP A 41 8.71 -1.91 -18.41
CA ASP A 41 9.39 -0.63 -18.62
C ASP A 41 9.77 0.05 -17.29
N GLY A 42 11.02 0.48 -17.19
CA GLY A 42 11.54 1.14 -15.99
C GLY A 42 11.72 0.21 -14.78
N TRP A 43 11.58 -1.10 -14.94
CA TRP A 43 11.76 -2.08 -13.87
C TRP A 43 13.10 -2.80 -13.99
N THR A 44 13.90 -2.76 -12.93
CA THR A 44 15.19 -3.46 -12.85
C THR A 44 15.03 -4.71 -11.99
N SER A 45 15.28 -5.90 -12.55
CA SER A 45 15.25 -7.16 -11.80
C SER A 45 16.39 -7.19 -10.77
N ARG A 46 16.05 -7.34 -9.48
CA ARG A 46 17.01 -7.46 -8.38
C ARG A 46 17.17 -8.89 -7.88
N TYR A 47 16.16 -9.75 -8.11
CA TYR A 47 16.18 -11.15 -7.72
C TYR A 47 15.37 -11.99 -8.70
N SER A 48 15.89 -13.16 -9.09
CA SER A 48 15.14 -14.13 -9.88
C SER A 48 15.61 -15.55 -9.60
N LYS A 49 14.85 -16.30 -8.82
CA LYS A 49 15.16 -17.71 -8.48
C LYS A 49 13.91 -18.44 -8.01
N GLY A 50 13.80 -19.72 -8.35
CA GLY A 50 12.77 -20.61 -7.79
C GLY A 50 11.32 -20.22 -8.13
N GLY A 51 11.08 -19.63 -9.30
CA GLY A 51 9.74 -19.16 -9.69
C GLY A 51 9.33 -17.83 -9.04
N VAL A 52 10.25 -17.19 -8.31
CA VAL A 52 10.08 -15.86 -7.73
C VAL A 52 10.97 -14.88 -8.46
N THR A 53 10.42 -13.74 -8.86
CA THR A 53 11.17 -12.62 -9.44
C THR A 53 10.76 -11.32 -8.75
N VAL A 54 11.74 -10.48 -8.42
CA VAL A 54 11.56 -9.18 -7.76
C VAL A 54 12.24 -8.11 -8.60
N TRP A 55 11.51 -7.03 -8.86
CA TRP A 55 11.99 -5.84 -9.55
C TRP A 55 11.86 -4.61 -8.66
N THR A 56 12.75 -3.66 -8.86
CA THR A 56 12.67 -2.31 -8.29
C THR A 56 12.59 -1.30 -9.41
N ARG A 57 11.89 -0.19 -9.16
CA ARG A 57 11.91 0.97 -10.06
C ARG A 57 12.58 2.13 -9.35
N ASP A 58 13.71 2.56 -9.88
CA ASP A 58 14.43 3.71 -9.37
C ASP A 58 13.72 4.97 -9.89
N GLN A 59 13.35 5.88 -8.99
CA GLN A 59 12.75 7.17 -9.32
C GLN A 59 13.64 8.26 -8.74
N GLU A 60 14.13 9.15 -9.60
CA GLU A 60 14.91 10.30 -9.16
C GLU A 60 14.07 11.14 -8.19
N ASN A 61 14.69 11.59 -7.09
CA ASN A 61 14.07 12.42 -6.04
C ASN A 61 12.95 11.77 -5.21
N GLN A 62 12.87 10.43 -5.15
CA GLN A 62 11.98 9.75 -4.20
C GLN A 62 12.74 9.03 -3.08
N THR A 63 12.28 9.23 -1.84
CA THR A 63 12.80 8.53 -0.66
C THR A 63 12.26 7.11 -0.50
N VAL A 64 11.20 6.77 -1.23
CA VAL A 64 10.54 5.46 -1.21
C VAL A 64 10.66 4.80 -2.58
N GLN A 65 11.16 3.56 -2.59
CA GLN A 65 11.34 2.79 -3.82
C GLN A 65 10.10 1.93 -4.12
N LYS A 66 9.68 1.90 -5.39
CA LYS A 66 8.63 0.97 -5.84
C LYS A 66 9.18 -0.44 -6.03
N LEU A 67 8.44 -1.42 -5.53
CA LEU A 67 8.75 -2.84 -5.62
C LEU A 67 7.68 -3.57 -6.43
N LYS A 68 8.10 -4.51 -7.27
CA LYS A 68 7.21 -5.44 -7.97
C LYS A 68 7.69 -6.86 -7.75
N MET A 69 6.78 -7.78 -7.50
CA MET A 69 7.09 -9.20 -7.27
C MET A 69 6.18 -10.07 -8.12
N ARG A 70 6.74 -11.12 -8.72
CA ARG A 70 6.01 -12.18 -9.41
C ARG A 70 6.37 -13.52 -8.78
N ILE A 71 5.34 -14.30 -8.45
CA ILE A 71 5.47 -15.65 -7.93
C ILE A 71 4.70 -16.57 -8.87
N VAL A 72 5.32 -17.69 -9.27
CA VAL A 72 4.68 -18.72 -10.10
C VAL A 72 4.26 -19.89 -9.21
N CYS A 73 2.95 -20.01 -8.99
CA CYS A 73 2.34 -21.14 -8.27
C CYS A 73 1.82 -22.16 -9.30
N LYS A 74 2.51 -23.28 -9.49
CA LYS A 74 2.14 -24.27 -10.54
C LYS A 74 0.93 -25.12 -10.18
N ASP A 75 0.74 -25.38 -8.89
CA ASP A 75 -0.21 -26.38 -8.39
C ASP A 75 -1.35 -25.73 -7.58
N VAL A 76 -1.58 -24.43 -7.77
CA VAL A 76 -2.60 -23.65 -7.05
C VAL A 76 -3.43 -22.89 -8.06
N ALA A 77 -4.75 -23.04 -7.99
CA ALA A 77 -5.68 -22.30 -8.84
C ALA A 77 -5.71 -20.81 -8.44
N ALA A 78 -6.01 -19.93 -9.40
CA ALA A 78 -6.04 -18.49 -9.15
C ALA A 78 -7.10 -18.11 -8.12
N GLU A 79 -8.25 -18.79 -8.15
CA GLU A 79 -9.37 -18.65 -7.23
C GLU A 79 -8.95 -18.98 -5.79
N THR A 80 -8.16 -20.04 -5.60
CA THR A 80 -7.66 -20.40 -4.27
C THR A 80 -6.74 -19.32 -3.71
N LEU A 81 -5.86 -18.74 -4.53
CA LEU A 81 -5.01 -17.64 -4.08
C LEU A 81 -5.85 -16.39 -3.78
N TYR A 82 -6.86 -16.11 -4.59
CA TYR A 82 -7.79 -15.02 -4.39
C TYR A 82 -8.56 -15.14 -3.06
N ASP A 83 -9.07 -16.34 -2.74
CA ASP A 83 -9.74 -16.65 -1.47
C ASP A 83 -8.79 -16.45 -0.28
N VAL A 84 -7.56 -16.96 -0.38
CA VAL A 84 -6.54 -16.81 0.69
C VAL A 84 -6.21 -15.33 0.94
N LEU A 85 -6.20 -14.48 -0.09
CA LEU A 85 -5.96 -13.04 0.03
C LEU A 85 -7.16 -12.28 0.62
N HIS A 86 -8.39 -12.78 0.43
CA HIS A 86 -9.61 -12.17 0.98
C HIS A 86 -9.88 -12.58 2.43
N ASP A 87 -9.52 -13.80 2.82
CA ASP A 87 -9.84 -14.35 4.12
C ASP A 87 -8.94 -13.78 5.23
N THR A 88 -9.41 -12.69 5.85
CA THR A 88 -8.76 -12.02 6.99
C THR A 88 -8.64 -12.94 8.22
N SER A 89 -9.57 -13.90 8.38
CA SER A 89 -9.52 -14.87 9.47
C SER A 89 -8.44 -15.93 9.26
N TYR A 90 -8.25 -16.36 8.01
CA TYR A 90 -7.22 -17.31 7.62
C TYR A 90 -5.84 -16.67 7.58
N ARG A 91 -5.74 -15.36 7.34
CA ARG A 91 -4.49 -14.58 7.44
C ARG A 91 -3.73 -14.87 8.74
N ARG A 92 -4.47 -15.00 9.85
CA ARG A 92 -3.89 -15.29 11.18
C ARG A 92 -3.14 -16.62 11.26
N LYS A 93 -3.44 -17.56 10.37
CA LYS A 93 -2.82 -18.89 10.37
C LYS A 93 -1.48 -18.91 9.64
N TRP A 94 -1.33 -18.13 8.57
CA TRP A 94 -0.16 -18.20 7.70
C TRP A 94 0.75 -16.98 7.80
N ASP A 95 0.23 -15.80 8.14
CA ASP A 95 1.03 -14.59 8.35
C ASP A 95 1.56 -14.57 9.78
N THR A 96 2.78 -15.07 9.97
CA THR A 96 3.43 -15.16 11.28
C THR A 96 3.77 -13.81 11.91
N ASN A 97 3.76 -12.74 11.11
CA ASN A 97 4.06 -11.39 11.58
C ASN A 97 2.80 -10.61 11.97
N MET A 98 1.61 -11.06 11.57
CA MET A 98 0.37 -10.38 11.91
C MET A 98 0.16 -10.30 13.43
N ILE A 99 -0.18 -9.10 13.91
CA ILE A 99 -0.58 -8.84 15.31
C ILE A 99 -2.10 -8.81 15.39
N GLU A 100 -2.74 -7.93 14.61
CA GLU A 100 -4.18 -7.74 14.63
C GLU A 100 -4.71 -7.34 13.25
N THR A 101 -5.92 -7.78 12.94
CA THR A 101 -6.66 -7.34 11.75
C THR A 101 -8.16 -7.45 11.99
N TYR A 102 -8.90 -6.46 11.50
CA TYR A 102 -10.37 -6.44 11.53
C TYR A 102 -10.91 -5.48 10.46
N ASP A 103 -12.12 -5.77 9.97
CA ASP A 103 -12.83 -4.89 9.04
C ASP A 103 -13.44 -3.71 9.81
N ILE A 104 -13.25 -2.50 9.30
CA ILE A 104 -13.84 -1.27 9.87
C ILE A 104 -15.21 -1.02 9.25
N GLY A 105 -15.35 -1.22 7.94
CA GLY A 105 -16.62 -1.02 7.25
C GLY A 105 -16.54 -1.32 5.77
N ARG A 106 -17.71 -1.55 5.16
CA ARG A 106 -17.83 -1.82 3.72
C ARG A 106 -18.33 -0.57 2.99
N LEU A 107 -17.63 -0.18 1.93
CA LEU A 107 -17.96 1.01 1.12
C LEU A 107 -18.89 0.67 -0.04
N THR A 108 -18.59 -0.42 -0.77
CA THR A 108 -19.39 -0.94 -1.88
C THR A 108 -19.46 -2.46 -1.83
N VAL A 109 -20.07 -3.10 -2.83
CA VAL A 109 -20.05 -4.57 -2.95
C VAL A 109 -18.64 -5.15 -3.13
N ASN A 110 -17.70 -4.32 -3.61
CA ASN A 110 -16.34 -4.72 -3.97
C ASN A 110 -15.26 -3.82 -3.37
N ALA A 111 -15.58 -3.04 -2.34
CA ALA A 111 -14.61 -2.22 -1.63
C ALA A 111 -14.93 -2.12 -0.13
N ASP A 112 -13.90 -2.26 0.70
CA ASP A 112 -13.97 -2.17 2.16
C ASP A 112 -12.82 -1.32 2.74
N VAL A 113 -12.93 -1.00 4.03
CA VAL A 113 -11.88 -0.38 4.84
C VAL A 113 -11.58 -1.31 6.00
N GLY A 114 -10.31 -1.60 6.22
CA GLY A 114 -9.84 -2.52 7.27
C GLY A 114 -8.60 -2.02 7.99
N TYR A 115 -8.41 -2.52 9.20
CA TYR A 115 -7.22 -2.31 10.01
C TYR A 115 -6.29 -3.54 9.92
N TYR A 116 -4.98 -3.30 9.89
CA TYR A 116 -3.97 -4.34 9.97
C TYR A 116 -2.72 -3.85 10.68
N SER A 117 -2.19 -4.67 11.59
CA SER A 117 -0.93 -4.42 12.29
C SER A 117 -0.02 -5.64 12.28
N TRP A 118 1.30 -5.41 12.25
CA TRP A 118 2.30 -6.47 12.16
C TRP A 118 3.57 -6.18 12.94
N LYS A 119 4.27 -7.26 13.26
CA LYS A 119 5.57 -7.25 13.94
C LYS A 119 6.65 -6.85 12.96
N CYS A 120 7.47 -5.88 13.34
CA CYS A 120 8.70 -5.57 12.63
C CYS A 120 9.89 -6.22 13.34
N PRO A 121 10.95 -6.60 12.60
CA PRO A 121 12.17 -7.10 13.23
C PRO A 121 12.84 -6.00 14.06
N SER A 122 13.34 -6.38 15.25
CA SER A 122 14.09 -5.47 16.13
C SER A 122 15.29 -4.85 15.40
N PRO A 123 15.58 -3.54 15.58
CA PRO A 123 15.04 -2.62 16.59
C PRO A 123 13.81 -1.79 16.12
N LEU A 124 13.19 -2.13 14.99
CA LEU A 124 12.07 -1.37 14.46
C LEU A 124 10.82 -1.57 15.33
N LYS A 125 10.09 -0.48 15.59
CA LYS A 125 8.75 -0.57 16.19
C LYS A 125 7.80 -1.27 15.23
N ASN A 126 6.85 -2.00 15.80
CA ASN A 126 5.73 -2.57 15.05
C ASN A 126 4.98 -1.47 14.29
N ARG A 127 4.31 -1.87 13.22
CA ARG A 127 3.61 -0.96 12.31
C ARG A 127 2.16 -1.41 12.14
N ASP A 128 1.34 -0.45 11.76
CA ASP A 128 -0.04 -0.65 11.39
C ASP A 128 -0.45 0.29 10.25
N PHE A 129 -1.56 -0.04 9.61
CA PHE A 129 -2.23 0.81 8.65
C PHE A 129 -3.73 0.58 8.67
N VAL A 130 -4.44 1.61 8.21
CA VAL A 130 -5.83 1.50 7.76
C VAL A 130 -5.80 1.55 6.24
N THR A 131 -6.34 0.52 5.60
CA THR A 131 -6.39 0.42 4.14
C THR A 131 -7.81 0.41 3.64
N MET A 132 -8.06 1.17 2.59
CA MET A 132 -9.18 0.90 1.69
C MET A 132 -8.72 -0.13 0.67
N ARG A 133 -9.47 -1.21 0.54
CA ARG A 133 -9.23 -2.30 -0.40
C ARG A 133 -10.39 -2.37 -1.38
N SER A 134 -10.09 -2.46 -2.66
CA SER A 134 -11.07 -2.66 -3.73
C SER A 134 -10.65 -3.84 -4.61
N TRP A 135 -11.59 -4.64 -5.07
CA TRP A 135 -11.31 -5.83 -5.88
C TRP A 135 -12.18 -5.94 -7.13
N LEU A 136 -11.61 -6.55 -8.17
CA LEU A 136 -12.26 -6.74 -9.45
C LEU A 136 -11.83 -8.06 -10.11
N PRO A 137 -12.74 -9.06 -10.19
CA PRO A 137 -12.56 -10.23 -11.04
C PRO A 137 -12.71 -9.86 -12.52
N LEU A 138 -11.76 -10.28 -13.36
CA LEU A 138 -11.69 -9.98 -14.80
C LEU A 138 -11.45 -11.27 -15.59
N GLY A 139 -12.52 -12.03 -15.83
CA GLY A 139 -12.43 -13.31 -16.54
C GLY A 139 -11.58 -14.31 -15.75
N ASN A 140 -10.35 -14.53 -16.20
CA ASN A 140 -9.40 -15.43 -15.54
C ASN A 140 -8.42 -14.71 -14.60
N ASP A 141 -8.43 -13.37 -14.58
CA ASP A 141 -7.57 -12.56 -13.73
C ASP A 141 -8.35 -12.03 -12.52
N PHE A 142 -7.67 -11.81 -11.41
CA PHE A 142 -8.23 -11.16 -10.23
C PHE A 142 -7.33 -9.99 -9.82
N LEU A 143 -7.92 -8.82 -9.61
CA LEU A 143 -7.20 -7.63 -9.16
C LEU A 143 -7.68 -7.22 -7.78
N ILE A 144 -6.73 -6.84 -6.92
CA ILE A 144 -7.00 -6.27 -5.60
C ILE A 144 -6.08 -5.05 -5.45
N ILE A 145 -6.66 -3.86 -5.29
CA ILE A 145 -5.94 -2.62 -5.04
C ILE A 145 -6.13 -2.27 -3.56
N ASN A 146 -5.04 -1.93 -2.88
CA ASN A 146 -5.07 -1.42 -1.52
C ASN A 146 -4.43 -0.04 -1.49
N SER A 147 -5.06 0.92 -0.82
CA SER A 147 -4.46 2.22 -0.54
C SER A 147 -4.64 2.58 0.93
N SER A 148 -3.64 3.25 1.51
CA SER A 148 -3.73 3.73 2.89
C SER A 148 -4.71 4.89 2.98
N VAL A 149 -5.59 4.86 3.99
CA VAL A 149 -6.58 5.92 4.24
C VAL A 149 -6.52 6.38 5.69
N LYS A 150 -6.87 7.64 5.95
CA LYS A 150 -7.01 8.17 7.30
C LYS A 150 -8.42 7.87 7.82
N HIS A 151 -8.52 7.26 8.99
CA HIS A 151 -9.80 7.04 9.67
C HIS A 151 -9.84 7.84 10.98
N PRO A 152 -10.76 8.80 11.16
CA PRO A 152 -10.73 9.76 12.28
C PRO A 152 -10.64 9.11 13.66
N ALA A 153 -11.29 7.97 13.88
CA ALA A 153 -11.28 7.27 15.17
C ALA A 153 -9.96 6.53 15.47
N LEU A 154 -9.15 6.21 14.45
CA LEU A 154 -7.91 5.46 14.59
C LEU A 154 -6.66 6.35 14.43
N CYS A 155 -6.78 7.52 13.79
CA CYS A 155 -5.69 8.48 13.70
C CYS A 155 -5.35 9.18 15.04
N GLN A 156 -6.25 9.17 16.02
CA GLN A 156 -6.07 9.89 17.29
C GLN A 156 -5.15 9.20 18.31
N SER A 157 -4.78 7.93 18.09
CA SER A 157 -4.04 7.13 19.09
C SER A 157 -2.51 7.25 19.02
N GLY A 158 -1.95 8.11 18.18
CA GLY A 158 -0.49 8.28 18.06
C GLY A 158 0.22 7.21 17.23
N TRP A 159 -0.53 6.44 16.43
CA TRP A 159 0.00 5.42 15.52
C TRP A 159 0.27 6.07 14.16
N SER A 160 1.50 5.92 13.65
CA SER A 160 1.91 6.50 12.38
C SER A 160 1.21 5.75 11.24
N THR A 161 0.22 6.37 10.58
CA THR A 161 -0.31 5.85 9.31
C THR A 161 0.81 5.90 8.27
N GLY A 162 1.58 4.82 8.15
CA GLY A 162 2.55 4.67 7.08
C GLY A 162 1.79 4.41 5.79
N SER A 163 1.90 5.32 4.82
CA SER A 163 1.40 5.05 3.48
C SER A 163 2.32 4.01 2.83
N LEU A 164 1.82 2.78 2.64
CA LEU A 164 2.38 1.83 1.70
C LEU A 164 1.36 1.62 0.59
N SER A 165 1.70 2.11 -0.61
CA SER A 165 1.07 1.65 -1.84
C SER A 165 1.88 0.48 -2.36
N LEU A 166 1.26 -0.70 -2.47
CA LEU A 166 1.79 -1.86 -3.19
C LEU A 166 1.27 -1.87 -4.63
#